data_AF-A0Q629-F1
#
_entry.id   AF-A0Q629-F1
#
_cell.length_a   1.000
_cell.length_b   1.000
_cell.length_c   1.000
_cell.angle_alpha   90.00
_cell.angle_beta   90.00
_cell.angle_gamma   90.00
#
_symmetry.space_group_name_H-M   'P 1'
#
loop_
_entity.id
_entity.type
_entity.pdbx_description
1 polymer ?
#
loop_
_entity_poly.entity_id
_entity_poly.type
_entity_poly.pdbx_seq_one_letter_code
_entity_poly.pdbx_strand_id
1 'polypeptide(L)'
;MSTNSNIRQKLGQLIMMDFRYWGEDSNNQRIPFTKTNDIVDKIFKYYNLGGFILFRENIQNNEQVISLLRDLQANTNTPIFFATDQEGGRVNRLQQGTSGCGNMALAATDNPHNAYTMAKIIGDELYSLGININFAPAIDVNSNKNNPIIGVRSYSDNPNVVTDYAKNAINGYHDAKIIDCIKHFPGHGDTATDSHLGNVILDKTLKELQTTELLPFSKLARDCSMIMTAHISVPALDDSQYISVSTSENIYVPATLSYKIITKLLKQQMKFDGLVVSDAMDMHAIAKHFGTIEASKLAILAGIDILLMPVRVWSENDLYKLEELFCELEKEYNQNSNFANAVDNAYTNITDFKAKHKLDESLIFKLSQDEQLKYANQIVNSNKHQQIALDIAKQSTTVVKNSGIIPCDLNKLKNILIVDSDNQRLADFHSELQKIVLDNNSNVIINCENINNYNIKTIIENADLILLISANLREYNQTYSYITSIKPEQTINIAALTPYDINYIDNIVNYVCIYGATSMDQTNYTKTSLKINIQAALENILGNKEIRGVLPVSL
;
A
#
# COMPACT_ATOMS: atom_id res chain seq x y z
N MET A 1 -4.63 23.71 -32.65
CA MET A 1 -3.59 23.00 -31.90
C MET A 1 -2.25 23.46 -32.44
N SER A 2 -1.65 24.49 -31.82
CA SER A 2 -0.36 25.06 -32.23
C SER A 2 0.79 24.10 -31.91
N THR A 3 1.90 24.27 -32.63
CA THR A 3 3.21 23.66 -32.38
C THR A 3 3.53 23.58 -30.89
N ASN A 4 3.75 22.36 -30.39
CA ASN A 4 4.02 22.05 -28.99
C ASN A 4 5.25 22.86 -28.50
N SER A 5 5.10 23.67 -27.46
CA SER A 5 6.23 24.39 -26.85
C SER A 5 7.15 23.39 -26.12
N ASN A 6 8.46 23.62 -26.14
CA ASN A 6 9.43 22.82 -25.37
C ASN A 6 9.05 22.77 -23.87
N ILE A 7 8.37 23.81 -23.35
CA ILE A 7 7.96 23.91 -21.94
C ILE A 7 6.91 22.86 -21.58
N ARG A 8 5.84 22.72 -22.37
CA ARG A 8 4.79 21.72 -22.08
C ARG A 8 5.35 20.30 -22.10
N GLN A 9 6.28 20.01 -23.00
CA GLN A 9 6.94 18.70 -23.05
C GLN A 9 7.75 18.40 -21.80
N LYS A 10 8.42 19.41 -21.22
CA LYS A 10 9.13 19.27 -19.94
C LYS A 10 8.14 19.04 -18.80
N LEU A 11 7.15 19.92 -18.65
CA LEU A 11 6.12 19.82 -17.62
C LEU A 11 5.44 18.46 -17.62
N GLY A 12 5.11 17.92 -18.80
CA GLY A 12 4.50 16.59 -18.92
C GLY A 12 5.28 15.47 -18.28
N GLN A 13 6.62 15.48 -18.38
CA GLN A 13 7.43 14.43 -17.77
C GLN A 13 7.37 14.44 -16.25
N LEU A 14 7.07 15.59 -15.63
CA LEU A 14 6.87 15.71 -14.18
C LEU A 14 5.48 15.20 -13.75
N ILE A 15 4.57 14.87 -14.67
CA ILE A 15 3.21 14.47 -14.33
C ILE A 15 3.05 12.95 -14.46
N MET A 16 2.59 12.32 -13.38
CA MET A 16 2.07 10.96 -13.39
C MET A 16 0.57 10.97 -13.12
N MET A 17 -0.23 10.65 -14.15
CA MET A 17 -1.68 10.68 -14.07
C MET A 17 -2.23 9.32 -13.65
N ASP A 18 -3.42 9.31 -13.04
CA ASP A 18 -4.28 8.13 -13.06
C ASP A 18 -5.35 8.27 -14.15
N PHE A 19 -5.66 7.15 -14.78
CA PHE A 19 -6.87 6.97 -15.56
C PHE A 19 -7.56 5.76 -14.95
N ARG A 20 -8.02 5.86 -13.69
CA ARG A 20 -8.66 4.73 -13.01
C ARG A 20 -9.97 4.34 -13.70
N TYR A 21 -10.74 5.35 -14.07
CA TYR A 21 -12.01 5.21 -14.78
C TYR A 21 -12.01 6.07 -16.04
N TRP A 22 -12.87 5.71 -17.00
CA TRP A 22 -13.13 6.52 -18.18
C TRP A 22 -14.60 6.47 -18.58
N GLY A 23 -15.36 7.50 -18.18
CA GLY A 23 -16.79 7.62 -18.38
C GLY A 23 -17.63 6.84 -17.35
N GLU A 24 -18.94 6.84 -17.59
CA GLU A 24 -19.94 6.15 -16.77
C GLU A 24 -20.88 5.35 -17.68
N ASP A 25 -21.44 4.26 -17.15
CA ASP A 25 -22.44 3.44 -17.84
C ASP A 25 -23.86 4.05 -17.76
N SER A 26 -24.86 3.37 -18.31
CA SER A 26 -26.26 3.84 -18.30
C SER A 26 -26.87 3.96 -16.88
N ASN A 27 -26.21 3.42 -15.86
CA ASN A 27 -26.62 3.48 -14.46
C ASN A 27 -25.77 4.48 -13.65
N ASN A 28 -24.99 5.35 -14.32
CA ASN A 28 -24.02 6.27 -13.72
C ASN A 28 -22.94 5.56 -12.88
N GLN A 29 -22.60 4.31 -13.23
CA GLN A 29 -21.46 3.62 -12.63
C GLN A 29 -20.20 3.90 -13.45
N ARG A 30 -19.13 4.29 -12.76
CA ARG A 30 -17.84 4.57 -13.41
C ARG A 30 -17.31 3.33 -14.11
N ILE A 31 -16.87 3.49 -15.36
CA ILE A 31 -16.35 2.39 -16.18
C ILE A 31 -14.84 2.26 -15.91
N PRO A 32 -14.36 1.09 -15.44
CA PRO A 32 -12.93 0.83 -15.29
C PRO A 32 -12.16 1.02 -16.60
N PHE A 33 -11.10 1.83 -16.57
CA PHE A 33 -10.27 2.06 -17.75
C PHE A 33 -9.34 0.87 -17.97
N THR A 34 -9.76 -0.05 -18.83
CA THR A 34 -9.11 -1.34 -19.07
C THR A 34 -8.48 -1.45 -20.46
N LYS A 35 -8.73 -0.47 -21.33
CA LYS A 35 -8.18 -0.38 -22.68
C LYS A 35 -7.97 1.09 -23.03
N THR A 36 -6.89 1.39 -23.75
CA THR A 36 -6.67 2.76 -24.24
C THR A 36 -7.73 3.18 -25.27
N ASN A 37 -7.80 4.48 -25.51
CA ASN A 37 -8.60 5.09 -26.56
C ASN A 37 -7.87 6.29 -27.16
N ASP A 38 -8.31 6.72 -28.34
CA ASP A 38 -7.70 7.82 -29.11
C ASP A 38 -7.49 9.10 -28.30
N ILE A 39 -8.32 9.36 -27.29
CA ILE A 39 -8.28 10.59 -26.50
C ILE A 39 -7.17 10.48 -25.46
N VAL A 40 -7.13 9.39 -24.71
CA VAL A 40 -6.06 9.15 -23.74
C VAL A 40 -4.70 9.04 -24.44
N ASP A 41 -4.64 8.36 -25.58
CA ASP A 41 -3.41 8.30 -26.41
C ASP A 41 -2.95 9.71 -26.83
N LYS A 42 -3.88 10.57 -27.27
CA LYS A 42 -3.60 11.97 -27.58
C LYS A 42 -3.13 12.76 -26.37
N ILE A 43 -3.69 12.53 -25.18
CA ILE A 43 -3.25 13.20 -23.94
C ILE A 43 -1.79 12.85 -23.66
N PHE A 44 -1.45 11.56 -23.61
CA PHE A 44 -0.09 11.12 -23.34
C PHE A 44 0.90 11.70 -24.36
N LYS A 45 0.55 11.67 -25.64
CA LYS A 45 1.40 12.19 -26.71
C LYS A 45 1.51 13.72 -26.74
N TYR A 46 0.40 14.43 -26.56
CA TYR A 46 0.34 15.89 -26.66
C TYR A 46 1.05 16.53 -25.46
N TYR A 47 0.73 16.09 -24.25
CA TYR A 47 1.33 16.63 -23.04
C TYR A 47 2.70 16.00 -22.74
N ASN A 48 3.08 14.91 -23.41
CA ASN A 48 4.30 14.16 -23.12
C ASN A 48 4.34 13.69 -21.66
N LEU A 49 3.26 13.05 -21.21
CA LEU A 49 3.11 12.62 -19.81
C LEU A 49 4.21 11.65 -19.38
N GLY A 50 4.72 11.83 -18.17
CA GLY A 50 5.85 11.08 -17.63
C GLY A 50 5.49 9.68 -17.15
N GLY A 51 4.26 9.50 -16.65
CA GLY A 51 3.82 8.24 -16.07
C GLY A 51 2.30 8.03 -16.00
N PHE A 52 1.95 6.77 -15.71
CA PHE A 52 0.60 6.28 -15.45
C PHE A 52 0.63 5.42 -14.18
N ILE A 53 -0.09 5.83 -13.13
CA ILE A 53 -0.34 4.98 -11.96
C ILE A 53 -1.59 4.11 -12.21
N LEU A 54 -1.43 2.79 -12.09
CA LEU A 54 -2.49 1.80 -12.21
C LEU A 54 -3.08 1.46 -10.85
N PHE A 55 -4.41 1.41 -10.82
CA PHE A 55 -5.21 0.90 -9.71
C PHE A 55 -5.83 -0.46 -10.03
N ARG A 56 -6.52 -1.04 -9.05
CA ARG A 56 -7.12 -2.37 -9.18
C ARG A 56 -8.08 -2.45 -10.38
N GLU A 57 -8.79 -1.37 -10.65
CA GLU A 57 -9.72 -1.22 -11.76
C GLU A 57 -9.05 -1.31 -13.14
N ASN A 58 -7.77 -0.94 -13.24
CA ASN A 58 -7.00 -1.04 -14.48
C ASN A 58 -6.44 -2.44 -14.74
N ILE A 59 -6.42 -3.31 -13.72
CA ILE A 59 -5.72 -4.60 -13.72
C ILE A 59 -6.74 -5.72 -13.50
N GLN A 60 -7.45 -6.11 -14.57
CA GLN A 60 -8.47 -7.15 -14.50
C GLN A 60 -7.89 -8.55 -14.73
N ASN A 61 -7.01 -8.67 -15.72
CA ASN A 61 -6.30 -9.91 -16.04
C ASN A 61 -5.00 -9.60 -16.81
N ASN A 62 -4.14 -10.62 -16.94
CA ASN A 62 -2.82 -10.49 -17.57
C ASN A 62 -2.88 -9.98 -19.01
N GLU A 63 -3.74 -10.54 -19.86
CA GLU A 63 -3.84 -10.15 -21.27
C GLU A 63 -4.31 -8.70 -21.43
N GLN A 64 -5.31 -8.31 -20.65
CA GLN A 64 -5.88 -6.97 -20.67
C GLN A 64 -4.84 -5.92 -20.25
N VAL A 65 -4.14 -6.13 -19.13
CA VAL A 65 -3.17 -5.14 -18.64
C VAL A 65 -1.96 -5.04 -19.58
N ILE A 66 -1.48 -6.17 -20.12
CA ILE A 66 -0.39 -6.17 -21.10
C ILE A 66 -0.80 -5.36 -22.34
N SER A 67 -2.00 -5.60 -22.88
CA SER A 67 -2.50 -4.86 -24.04
C SER A 67 -2.58 -3.36 -23.76
N LEU A 68 -3.16 -2.97 -22.62
CA LEU A 68 -3.29 -1.57 -22.21
C LEU A 68 -1.93 -0.86 -22.16
N LEU A 69 -0.93 -1.46 -21.49
CA LEU A 69 0.39 -0.84 -21.33
C LEU A 69 1.15 -0.76 -22.65
N ARG A 70 1.06 -1.81 -23.48
CA ARG A 70 1.74 -1.84 -24.79
C ARG A 70 1.15 -0.83 -25.76
N ASP A 71 -0.18 -0.76 -25.86
CA ASP A 71 -0.86 0.19 -26.74
C ASP A 71 -0.49 1.63 -26.36
N LEU A 72 -0.50 1.94 -25.07
CA LEU A 72 -0.16 3.28 -24.59
C LEU A 72 1.32 3.62 -24.83
N GLN A 73 2.23 2.67 -24.57
CA GLN A 73 3.65 2.88 -24.82
C GLN A 73 3.95 3.04 -26.32
N ALA A 74 3.29 2.27 -27.19
CA ALA A 74 3.46 2.36 -28.65
C ALA A 74 3.00 3.71 -29.23
N ASN A 75 2.08 4.39 -28.56
CA ASN A 75 1.55 5.69 -28.97
C ASN A 75 2.37 6.89 -28.45
N THR A 76 3.46 6.66 -27.71
CA THR A 76 4.32 7.69 -27.14
C THR A 76 5.77 7.56 -27.59
N ASN A 77 6.49 8.69 -27.58
CA ASN A 77 7.91 8.73 -28.00
C ASN A 77 8.88 8.53 -26.83
N THR A 78 8.42 8.73 -25.60
CA THR A 78 9.23 8.59 -24.38
C THR A 78 8.75 7.39 -23.58
N PRO A 79 9.64 6.59 -22.97
CA PRO A 79 9.23 5.53 -22.06
C PRO A 79 8.34 6.08 -20.94
N ILE A 80 7.23 5.40 -20.69
CA ILE A 80 6.27 5.76 -19.65
C ILE A 80 6.66 5.04 -18.35
N PHE A 81 6.60 5.76 -17.24
CA PHE A 81 6.60 5.12 -15.93
C PHE A 81 5.23 4.49 -15.67
N PHE A 82 5.16 3.16 -15.64
CA PHE A 82 3.97 2.41 -15.27
C PHE A 82 4.11 2.00 -13.81
N ALA A 83 3.34 2.64 -12.94
CA ALA A 83 3.43 2.49 -11.49
C ALA A 83 2.20 1.81 -10.90
N THR A 84 2.34 1.17 -9.73
CA THR A 84 1.20 0.72 -8.94
C THR A 84 1.57 0.61 -7.46
N ASP A 85 0.56 0.46 -6.59
CA ASP A 85 0.73 0.21 -5.15
C ASP A 85 0.58 -1.28 -4.82
N GLN A 86 1.61 -2.07 -5.08
CA GLN A 86 1.63 -3.50 -4.77
C GLN A 86 2.53 -3.77 -3.56
N GLU A 87 2.10 -3.29 -2.38
CA GLU A 87 2.82 -3.50 -1.10
C GLU A 87 2.74 -4.96 -0.65
N GLY A 88 1.63 -5.63 -0.97
CA GLY A 88 1.26 -6.94 -0.45
C GLY A 88 0.42 -6.85 0.82
N GLY A 89 -0.17 -7.97 1.22
CA GLY A 89 -1.09 -8.03 2.35
C GLY A 89 -2.29 -7.09 2.17
N ARG A 90 -2.38 -6.06 3.02
CA ARG A 90 -3.54 -5.14 3.05
C ARG A 90 -3.66 -4.24 1.82
N VAL A 91 -2.54 -3.88 1.17
CA VAL A 91 -2.53 -3.02 -0.02
C VAL A 91 -2.04 -3.85 -1.21
N ASN A 92 -2.99 -4.32 -2.00
CA ASN A 92 -2.77 -5.20 -3.14
C ASN A 92 -3.70 -4.79 -4.31
N ARG A 93 -3.12 -4.56 -5.49
CA ARG A 93 -3.82 -4.15 -6.72
C ARG A 93 -3.98 -5.30 -7.72
N LEU A 94 -3.02 -6.21 -7.78
CA LEU A 94 -3.09 -7.37 -8.68
C LEU A 94 -4.24 -8.30 -8.26
N GLN A 95 -5.27 -8.39 -9.09
CA GLN A 95 -6.42 -9.26 -8.81
C GLN A 95 -6.08 -10.75 -8.94
N GLN A 96 -5.19 -11.06 -9.89
CA GLN A 96 -4.72 -12.41 -10.17
C GLN A 96 -3.32 -12.67 -9.59
N GLY A 97 -2.69 -11.71 -8.91
CA GLY A 97 -1.32 -11.86 -8.42
C GLY A 97 -1.20 -12.54 -7.06
N THR A 98 0.02 -12.89 -6.68
CA THR A 98 0.33 -13.34 -5.32
C THR A 98 0.26 -12.16 -4.35
N SER A 99 -0.69 -12.22 -3.42
CA SER A 99 -0.95 -11.10 -2.50
C SER A 99 0.15 -10.88 -1.46
N GLY A 100 0.92 -11.93 -1.12
CA GLY A 100 1.81 -11.93 0.05
C GLY A 100 1.04 -11.79 1.38
N CYS A 101 1.76 -11.82 2.51
CA CYS A 101 1.18 -11.75 3.85
C CYS A 101 1.16 -10.33 4.48
N GLY A 102 1.84 -9.35 3.88
CA GLY A 102 1.93 -7.96 4.36
C GLY A 102 3.15 -7.70 5.25
N ASN A 103 3.48 -6.41 5.44
CA ASN A 103 4.75 -6.00 6.06
C ASN A 103 4.88 -6.42 7.52
N MET A 104 3.85 -6.21 8.35
CA MET A 104 3.91 -6.64 9.76
C MET A 104 3.99 -8.16 9.89
N ALA A 105 3.32 -8.91 9.00
CA ALA A 105 3.42 -10.36 8.96
C ALA A 105 4.84 -10.81 8.58
N LEU A 106 5.48 -10.15 7.60
CA LEU A 106 6.87 -10.42 7.24
C LEU A 106 7.81 -10.17 8.43
N ALA A 107 7.64 -9.05 9.14
CA ALA A 107 8.41 -8.76 10.34
C ALA A 107 8.22 -9.81 11.43
N ALA A 108 6.99 -10.30 11.60
CA ALA A 108 6.68 -11.35 12.56
C ALA A 108 7.37 -12.70 12.26
N THR A 109 7.90 -12.90 11.05
CA THR A 109 8.70 -14.10 10.74
C THR A 109 10.09 -14.10 11.37
N ASP A 110 10.55 -12.97 11.93
CA ASP A 110 11.91 -12.76 12.46
C ASP A 110 13.03 -13.16 11.47
N ASN A 111 12.74 -13.01 10.17
CA ASN A 111 13.65 -13.27 9.08
C ASN A 111 13.51 -12.18 7.99
N PRO A 112 14.38 -11.15 7.99
CA PRO A 112 14.36 -10.08 6.98
C PRO A 112 14.46 -10.58 5.53
N HIS A 113 15.06 -11.75 5.30
CA HIS A 113 15.16 -12.30 3.95
C HIS A 113 13.78 -12.64 3.34
N ASN A 114 12.78 -12.93 4.18
CA ASN A 114 11.41 -13.15 3.69
C ASN A 114 10.84 -11.89 3.00
N ALA A 115 11.26 -10.68 3.41
CA ALA A 115 10.89 -9.44 2.72
C ALA A 115 11.56 -9.32 1.34
N TYR A 116 12.82 -9.75 1.21
CA TYR A 116 13.48 -9.87 -0.10
C TYR A 116 12.73 -10.85 -1.01
N THR A 117 12.43 -12.05 -0.50
CA THR A 117 11.74 -13.09 -1.28
C THR A 117 10.37 -12.62 -1.75
N MET A 118 9.58 -11.98 -0.89
CA MET A 118 8.26 -11.49 -1.29
C MET A 118 8.33 -10.30 -2.23
N ALA A 119 9.26 -9.37 -2.03
CA ALA A 119 9.47 -8.26 -2.97
C ALA A 119 9.91 -8.77 -4.35
N LYS A 120 10.75 -9.81 -4.40
CA LYS A 120 11.15 -10.46 -5.67
C LYS A 120 9.97 -11.10 -6.38
N ILE A 121 9.13 -11.86 -5.66
CA ILE A 121 7.91 -12.47 -6.21
C ILE A 121 6.99 -11.40 -6.78
N ILE A 122 6.66 -10.37 -5.99
CA ILE A 122 5.80 -9.27 -6.42
C ILE A 122 6.41 -8.56 -7.64
N GLY A 123 7.70 -8.28 -7.58
CA GLY A 123 8.40 -7.60 -8.66
C GLY A 123 8.42 -8.39 -9.96
N ASP A 124 8.62 -9.71 -9.89
CA ASP A 124 8.61 -10.58 -11.08
C ASP A 124 7.23 -10.60 -11.74
N GLU A 125 6.17 -10.63 -10.95
CA GLU A 125 4.80 -10.54 -11.45
C GLU A 125 4.56 -9.18 -12.14
N LEU A 126 4.87 -8.07 -11.47
CA LEU A 126 4.72 -6.72 -12.02
C LEU A 126 5.52 -6.54 -13.32
N TYR A 127 6.79 -6.93 -13.31
CA TYR A 127 7.68 -6.80 -14.46
C TYR A 127 7.16 -7.62 -15.65
N SER A 128 6.63 -8.83 -15.42
CA SER A 128 6.05 -9.66 -16.48
C SER A 128 4.84 -9.01 -17.16
N LEU A 129 4.08 -8.20 -16.42
CA LEU A 129 2.93 -7.45 -16.93
C LEU A 129 3.32 -6.15 -17.65
N GLY A 130 4.56 -5.70 -17.52
CA GLY A 130 5.06 -4.44 -18.10
C GLY A 130 5.00 -3.24 -17.14
N ILE A 131 4.66 -3.47 -15.87
CA ILE A 131 4.74 -2.46 -14.80
C ILE A 131 6.20 -2.32 -14.37
N ASN A 132 6.70 -1.10 -14.22
CA ASN A 132 8.13 -0.83 -13.99
C ASN A 132 8.44 -0.06 -12.70
N ILE A 133 7.43 0.54 -12.06
CA ILE A 133 7.54 1.13 -10.72
C ILE A 133 6.58 0.40 -9.76
N ASN A 134 7.05 0.11 -8.55
CA ASN A 134 6.18 -0.24 -7.43
C ASN A 134 6.34 0.80 -6.33
N PHE A 135 5.23 1.39 -5.88
CA PHE A 135 5.20 2.29 -4.73
C PHE A 135 5.27 1.50 -3.42
N ALA A 136 6.40 0.83 -3.20
CA ALA A 136 6.74 0.02 -2.06
C ALA A 136 8.28 -0.08 -1.93
N PRO A 137 8.83 -0.40 -0.74
CA PRO A 137 8.12 -0.71 0.51
C PRO A 137 7.63 0.51 1.29
N ALA A 138 6.57 0.35 2.09
CA ALA A 138 6.24 1.31 3.14
C ALA A 138 7.22 1.13 4.31
N ILE A 139 7.89 2.21 4.70
CA ILE A 139 8.93 2.22 5.74
C ILE A 139 8.57 3.13 6.92
N ASP A 140 7.30 3.48 7.04
CA ASP A 140 6.77 4.17 8.21
C ASP A 140 6.94 3.30 9.46
N VAL A 141 7.38 3.90 10.57
CA VAL A 141 7.54 3.22 11.86
C VAL A 141 6.23 3.32 12.63
N ASN A 142 5.56 2.21 12.90
CA ASN A 142 4.23 2.19 13.53
C ASN A 142 4.30 2.45 15.06
N SER A 143 4.82 3.62 15.42
CA SER A 143 5.03 4.03 16.81
C SER A 143 3.73 4.43 17.53
N ASN A 144 2.67 4.77 16.78
CA ASN A 144 1.33 5.01 17.33
C ASN A 144 0.41 3.81 17.11
N LYS A 145 0.03 3.13 18.19
CA LYS A 145 -0.91 2.00 18.16
C LYS A 145 -2.29 2.36 17.59
N ASN A 146 -2.68 3.63 17.71
CA ASN A 146 -3.95 4.15 17.22
C ASN A 146 -3.89 4.64 15.77
N ASN A 147 -2.75 4.49 15.07
CA ASN A 147 -2.61 4.93 13.69
C ASN A 147 -3.71 4.29 12.80
N PRO A 148 -4.48 5.10 12.04
CA PRO A 148 -5.59 4.60 11.23
C PRO A 148 -5.17 4.10 9.84
N ILE A 149 -3.99 4.49 9.34
CA ILE A 149 -3.60 4.31 7.93
C ILE A 149 -2.49 3.27 7.76
N ILE A 150 -1.44 3.34 8.59
CA ILE A 150 -0.22 2.52 8.47
C ILE A 150 -0.48 1.15 9.09
N GLY A 151 -0.54 1.04 10.42
CA GLY A 151 -0.80 -0.23 11.11
C GLY A 151 0.03 -1.38 10.54
N VAL A 152 -0.65 -2.42 10.04
CA VAL A 152 -0.03 -3.62 9.44
C VAL A 152 0.77 -3.38 8.15
N ARG A 153 0.67 -2.20 7.55
CA ARG A 153 1.51 -1.78 6.40
C ARG A 153 2.93 -1.40 6.83
N SER A 154 3.16 -1.15 8.10
CA SER A 154 4.52 -1.07 8.64
C SER A 154 5.07 -2.44 8.97
N TYR A 155 6.39 -2.60 8.90
CA TYR A 155 7.06 -3.78 9.43
C TYR A 155 7.01 -3.82 10.97
N SER A 156 7.23 -2.71 11.67
CA SER A 156 7.45 -2.71 13.13
C SER A 156 7.29 -1.32 13.75
N ASP A 157 7.18 -1.26 15.08
CA ASP A 157 7.33 -0.04 15.88
C ASP A 157 8.82 0.29 16.16
N ASN A 158 9.74 -0.61 15.81
CA ASN A 158 11.18 -0.42 15.93
C ASN A 158 11.80 0.05 14.60
N PRO A 159 12.43 1.24 14.57
CA PRO A 159 12.98 1.82 13.34
C PRO A 159 14.12 1.00 12.72
N ASN A 160 14.88 0.24 13.51
CA ASN A 160 15.95 -0.62 12.98
C ASN A 160 15.37 -1.84 12.27
N VAL A 161 14.35 -2.47 12.85
CA VAL A 161 13.63 -3.59 12.20
C VAL A 161 13.00 -3.13 10.89
N VAL A 162 12.35 -1.97 10.89
CA VAL A 162 11.80 -1.37 9.65
C VAL A 162 12.90 -1.16 8.61
N THR A 163 14.07 -0.62 9.01
CA THR A 163 15.21 -0.39 8.11
C THR A 163 15.73 -1.69 7.48
N ASP A 164 15.93 -2.73 8.29
CA ASP A 164 16.50 -4.00 7.82
C ASP A 164 15.57 -4.74 6.86
N TYR A 165 14.27 -4.76 7.17
CA TYR A 165 13.26 -5.36 6.29
C TYR A 165 13.08 -4.57 5.00
N ALA A 166 13.03 -3.25 5.08
CA ALA A 166 12.93 -2.39 3.90
C ALA A 166 14.14 -2.56 2.97
N LYS A 167 15.36 -2.64 3.52
CA LYS A 167 16.57 -2.91 2.72
C LYS A 167 16.46 -4.21 1.93
N ASN A 168 15.96 -5.27 2.56
CA ASN A 168 15.75 -6.55 1.89
C ASN A 168 14.69 -6.45 0.79
N ALA A 169 13.57 -5.76 1.05
CA ALA A 169 12.53 -5.53 0.05
C ALA A 169 13.04 -4.73 -1.17
N ILE A 170 13.79 -3.64 -0.95
CA ILE A 170 14.42 -2.84 -2.01
C ILE A 170 15.29 -3.73 -2.91
N ASN A 171 16.17 -4.55 -2.31
CA ASN A 171 17.01 -5.49 -3.07
C ASN A 171 16.17 -6.50 -3.88
N GLY A 172 15.05 -6.98 -3.33
CA GLY A 172 14.15 -7.89 -4.03
C GLY A 172 13.49 -7.25 -5.25
N TYR A 173 13.05 -5.99 -5.14
CA TYR A 173 12.51 -5.23 -6.27
C TYR A 173 13.58 -4.95 -7.34
N HIS A 174 14.79 -4.57 -6.94
CA HIS A 174 15.92 -4.38 -7.86
C HIS A 174 16.25 -5.63 -8.65
N ASP A 175 16.32 -6.80 -8.00
CA ASP A 175 16.60 -8.08 -8.66
C ASP A 175 15.45 -8.51 -9.59
N ALA A 176 14.22 -8.04 -9.33
CA ALA A 176 13.08 -8.18 -10.23
C ALA A 176 13.01 -7.10 -11.33
N LYS A 177 13.97 -6.18 -11.39
CA LYS A 177 14.00 -5.05 -12.33
C LYS A 177 12.82 -4.08 -12.16
N ILE A 178 12.30 -3.98 -10.94
CA ILE A 178 11.32 -2.98 -10.54
C ILE A 178 12.03 -1.81 -9.87
N ILE A 179 11.63 -0.60 -10.23
CA ILE A 179 12.01 0.63 -9.53
C ILE A 179 11.18 0.68 -8.23
N ASP A 180 11.86 0.57 -7.09
CA ASP A 180 11.26 0.72 -5.77
C ASP A 180 10.96 2.19 -5.46
N CYS A 181 10.05 2.41 -4.52
CA CYS A 181 9.78 3.74 -3.99
C CYS A 181 9.40 3.64 -2.52
N ILE A 182 10.32 4.04 -1.64
CA ILE A 182 10.08 4.02 -0.20
C ILE A 182 9.12 5.15 0.20
N LYS A 183 8.23 4.86 1.16
CA LYS A 183 7.17 5.79 1.57
C LYS A 183 6.80 5.68 3.05
N HIS A 184 6.24 6.71 3.71
CA HIS A 184 5.88 8.03 3.15
C HIS A 184 6.69 9.12 3.87
N PHE A 185 7.64 9.75 3.18
CA PHE A 185 8.59 10.70 3.77
C PHE A 185 7.89 11.98 4.26
N PRO A 186 8.16 12.48 5.49
CA PRO A 186 9.23 12.10 6.42
C PRO A 186 8.88 11.02 7.44
N GLY A 187 7.70 10.39 7.36
CA GLY A 187 7.24 9.30 8.21
C GLY A 187 5.81 9.53 8.72
N HIS A 188 4.90 8.62 8.39
CA HIS A 188 3.45 8.71 8.65
C HIS A 188 3.01 7.83 9.86
N GLY A 189 3.90 7.00 10.39
CA GLY A 189 3.54 5.95 11.34
C GLY A 189 3.05 6.39 12.73
N ASP A 190 3.18 7.67 13.07
CA ASP A 190 2.73 8.22 14.37
C ASP A 190 1.45 9.08 14.29
N THR A 191 0.88 9.27 13.10
CA THR A 191 -0.27 10.16 12.95
C THR A 191 -1.55 9.56 13.53
N ALA A 192 -2.32 10.36 14.27
CA ALA A 192 -3.60 9.94 14.84
C ALA A 192 -4.80 10.15 13.90
N THR A 193 -4.61 10.87 12.78
CA THR A 193 -5.67 11.26 11.83
C THR A 193 -5.29 10.88 10.41
N ASP A 194 -6.30 10.60 9.59
CA ASP A 194 -6.11 10.21 8.20
C ASP A 194 -5.87 11.42 7.27
N SER A 195 -4.76 11.42 6.53
CA SER A 195 -4.44 12.46 5.53
C SER A 195 -5.39 12.46 4.32
N HIS A 196 -6.16 11.39 4.11
CA HIS A 196 -7.26 11.40 3.15
C HIS A 196 -8.46 12.22 3.65
N LEU A 197 -8.53 12.52 4.95
CA LEU A 197 -9.67 13.19 5.58
C LEU A 197 -9.38 14.64 6.01
N GLY A 198 -8.13 15.04 6.20
CA GLY A 198 -7.78 16.42 6.55
C GLY A 198 -6.30 16.68 6.82
N ASN A 199 -5.98 17.87 7.32
CA ASN A 199 -4.62 18.26 7.69
C ASN A 199 -4.10 17.41 8.86
N VAL A 200 -2.92 16.82 8.69
CA VAL A 200 -2.29 15.94 9.69
C VAL A 200 -1.00 16.59 10.17
N ILE A 201 -0.89 16.80 11.49
CA ILE A 201 0.28 17.40 12.12
C ILE A 201 1.01 16.31 12.92
N LEU A 202 2.32 16.18 12.68
CA LEU A 202 3.21 15.36 13.48
C LEU A 202 3.96 16.26 14.48
N ASP A 203 3.51 16.25 15.73
CA ASP A 203 4.04 17.09 16.81
C ASP A 203 5.12 16.35 17.60
N LYS A 204 6.30 16.22 17.00
CA LYS A 204 7.49 15.61 17.59
C LYS A 204 8.67 16.55 17.56
N THR A 205 9.58 16.42 18.53
CA THR A 205 10.86 17.13 18.49
C THR A 205 11.75 16.59 17.36
N LEU A 206 12.69 17.42 16.90
CA LEU A 206 13.68 16.99 15.89
C LEU A 206 14.47 15.74 16.33
N LYS A 207 14.79 15.63 17.64
CA LYS A 207 15.53 14.49 18.17
C LYS A 207 14.71 13.20 18.08
N GLU A 208 13.43 13.26 18.43
CA GLU A 208 12.53 12.11 18.29
C GLU A 208 12.47 11.67 16.83
N LEU A 209 12.14 12.60 15.92
CA LEU A 209 12.07 12.37 14.48
C LEU A 209 13.35 11.71 13.93
N GLN A 210 14.53 12.18 14.34
CA GLN A 210 15.82 11.61 13.93
C GLN A 210 16.04 10.17 14.39
N THR A 211 15.49 9.80 15.54
CA THR A 211 15.63 8.45 16.11
C THR A 211 14.52 7.49 15.71
N THR A 212 13.40 7.98 15.21
CA THR A 212 12.24 7.20 14.77
C THR A 212 11.96 7.40 13.28
N GLU A 213 11.16 8.39 12.89
CA GLU A 213 10.59 8.52 11.55
C GLU A 213 11.66 8.70 10.45
N LEU A 214 12.66 9.54 10.69
CA LEU A 214 13.71 9.86 9.71
C LEU A 214 14.80 8.79 9.64
N LEU A 215 14.90 7.91 10.64
CA LEU A 215 15.99 6.94 10.72
C LEU A 215 15.98 6.00 9.51
N PRO A 216 14.88 5.31 9.16
CA PRO A 216 14.83 4.45 7.98
C PRO A 216 15.19 5.18 6.68
N PHE A 217 14.63 6.37 6.44
CA PHE A 217 14.93 7.16 5.24
C PHE A 217 16.40 7.55 5.16
N SER A 218 16.99 8.01 6.27
CA SER A 218 18.40 8.40 6.30
C SER A 218 19.36 7.23 6.03
N LYS A 219 18.98 6.01 6.46
CA LYS A 219 19.78 4.80 6.27
C LYS A 219 19.66 4.24 4.85
N LEU A 220 18.51 4.43 4.21
CA LEU A 220 18.18 3.84 2.91
C LEU A 220 18.28 4.82 1.73
N ALA A 221 18.53 6.11 1.97
CA ALA A 221 18.57 7.15 0.93
C ALA A 221 19.55 6.86 -0.23
N ARG A 222 20.56 6.00 -0.04
CA ARG A 222 21.48 5.58 -1.13
C ARG A 222 21.20 4.19 -1.68
N ASP A 223 20.29 3.47 -1.03
CA ASP A 223 19.91 2.10 -1.38
C ASP A 223 18.62 2.10 -2.24
N CYS A 224 17.71 3.06 -2.05
CA CYS A 224 16.42 3.13 -2.77
C CYS A 224 16.47 3.95 -4.08
N SER A 225 15.58 3.64 -5.02
CA SER A 225 15.48 4.35 -6.30
C SER A 225 14.63 5.62 -6.25
N MET A 226 13.51 5.57 -5.53
CA MET A 226 12.57 6.69 -5.40
C MET A 226 12.11 6.88 -3.95
N ILE A 227 11.66 8.09 -3.63
CA ILE A 227 11.02 8.40 -2.33
C ILE A 227 9.70 9.11 -2.58
N MET A 228 8.62 8.55 -2.03
CA MET A 228 7.31 9.20 -1.99
C MET A 228 7.15 10.01 -0.72
N THR A 229 6.68 11.24 -0.86
CA THR A 229 6.39 12.14 0.27
C THR A 229 4.99 11.91 0.83
N ALA A 230 4.75 12.36 2.07
CA ALA A 230 3.44 12.39 2.70
C ALA A 230 2.91 13.82 2.82
N HIS A 231 1.58 13.97 2.74
CA HIS A 231 0.89 15.23 3.01
C HIS A 231 0.70 15.50 4.51
N ILE A 232 1.80 15.44 5.27
CA ILE A 232 1.83 15.70 6.71
C ILE A 232 2.64 16.95 7.03
N SER A 233 2.15 17.77 7.95
CA SER A 233 2.87 18.92 8.48
C SER A 233 3.77 18.51 9.63
N VAL A 234 5.04 18.91 9.61
CA VAL A 234 6.02 18.57 10.65
C VAL A 234 6.73 19.84 11.13
N PRO A 235 6.14 20.60 12.08
CA PRO A 235 6.64 21.92 12.49
C PRO A 235 8.11 21.92 12.96
N ALA A 236 8.58 20.83 13.56
CA ALA A 236 9.98 20.69 13.96
C ALA A 236 10.98 20.62 12.79
N LEU A 237 10.51 20.33 11.58
CA LEU A 237 11.30 20.36 10.34
C LEU A 237 11.03 21.61 9.51
N ASP A 238 9.76 22.03 9.45
CA ASP A 238 9.34 23.27 8.81
C ASP A 238 8.10 23.86 9.50
N ASP A 239 8.28 25.00 10.14
CA ASP A 239 7.26 25.79 10.84
C ASP A 239 6.56 26.82 9.93
N SER A 240 6.87 26.83 8.63
CA SER A 240 6.25 27.75 7.67
C SER A 240 4.74 27.54 7.62
N GLN A 241 4.00 28.64 7.50
CA GLN A 241 2.54 28.64 7.45
C GLN A 241 2.00 29.11 6.10
N TYR A 242 0.79 28.68 5.79
CA TYR A 242 0.02 29.05 4.61
C TYR A 242 -1.43 29.35 4.99
N ILE A 243 -2.08 30.28 4.30
CA ILE A 243 -3.50 30.59 4.53
C ILE A 243 -4.34 29.62 3.71
N SER A 244 -5.01 28.70 4.39
CA SER A 244 -5.89 27.70 3.78
C SER A 244 -6.98 28.37 2.93
N VAL A 245 -7.11 28.00 1.66
CA VAL A 245 -8.13 28.57 0.76
C VAL A 245 -9.56 28.19 1.15
N SER A 246 -9.75 27.07 1.86
CA SER A 246 -11.08 26.59 2.28
C SER A 246 -11.51 27.07 3.65
N THR A 247 -10.57 27.39 4.54
CA THR A 247 -10.88 27.79 5.94
C THR A 247 -10.47 29.22 6.27
N SER A 248 -9.61 29.84 5.44
CA SER A 248 -8.98 31.15 5.72
C SER A 248 -8.12 31.19 6.99
N GLU A 249 -7.73 30.03 7.51
CA GLU A 249 -6.88 29.89 8.69
C GLU A 249 -5.43 29.60 8.31
N ASN A 250 -4.49 29.99 9.18
CA ASN A 250 -3.10 29.59 9.04
C ASN A 250 -2.94 28.10 9.36
N ILE A 251 -2.39 27.36 8.40
CA ILE A 251 -2.00 25.97 8.55
C ILE A 251 -0.50 25.83 8.30
N TYR A 252 0.13 24.83 8.89
CA TYR A 252 1.51 24.49 8.55
C TYR A 252 1.59 23.94 7.13
N VAL A 253 2.72 24.19 6.46
CA VAL A 253 3.00 23.65 5.14
C VAL A 253 3.30 22.14 5.26
N PRO A 254 2.59 21.27 4.53
CA PRO A 254 2.88 19.84 4.49
C PRO A 254 4.25 19.54 3.89
N ALA A 255 4.85 18.41 4.27
CA ALA A 255 6.17 17.99 3.83
C ALA A 255 6.33 17.99 2.29
N THR A 256 5.33 17.50 1.56
CA THR A 256 5.30 17.53 0.08
C THR A 256 5.52 18.92 -0.52
N LEU A 257 5.09 19.99 0.18
CA LEU A 257 5.15 21.38 -0.29
C LEU A 257 6.32 22.16 0.34
N SER A 258 7.16 21.53 1.16
CA SER A 258 8.21 22.20 1.93
C SER A 258 9.59 22.07 1.28
N TYR A 259 10.16 23.19 0.85
CA TYR A 259 11.55 23.26 0.40
C TYR A 259 12.56 22.88 1.50
N LYS A 260 12.26 23.20 2.77
CA LYS A 260 13.12 22.82 3.90
C LYS A 260 13.17 21.30 4.07
N ILE A 261 12.04 20.61 3.90
CA ILE A 261 11.94 19.16 4.08
C ILE A 261 12.44 18.41 2.83
N ILE A 262 11.97 18.77 1.63
CA ILE A 262 12.32 18.02 0.41
C ILE A 262 13.73 18.36 -0.08
N THR A 263 14.05 19.64 -0.27
CA THR A 263 15.35 20.00 -0.81
C THR A 263 16.44 20.02 0.26
N LYS A 264 16.26 20.77 1.35
CA LYS A 264 17.34 20.94 2.33
C LYS A 264 17.59 19.68 3.17
N LEU A 265 16.54 19.04 3.68
CA LEU A 265 16.71 17.84 4.49
C LEU A 265 16.96 16.61 3.59
N LEU A 266 16.02 16.24 2.72
CA LEU A 266 16.13 14.98 1.97
C LEU A 266 17.26 15.00 0.92
N LYS A 267 17.18 15.89 -0.07
CA LYS A 267 18.17 15.91 -1.16
C LYS A 267 19.56 16.36 -0.67
N GLN A 268 19.65 17.42 0.14
CA GLN A 268 20.94 18.00 0.52
C GLN A 268 21.57 17.39 1.78
N GLN A 269 20.84 17.20 2.89
CA GLN A 269 21.42 16.64 4.12
C GLN A 269 21.51 15.12 4.07
N MET A 270 20.45 14.42 3.66
CA MET A 270 20.45 12.95 3.55
C MET A 270 21.14 12.43 2.27
N LYS A 271 21.46 13.33 1.32
CA LYS A 271 22.17 13.01 0.06
C LYS A 271 21.40 12.00 -0.79
N PHE A 272 20.07 12.09 -0.81
CA PHE A 272 19.23 11.33 -1.73
C PHE A 272 19.41 11.86 -3.16
N ASP A 273 19.74 10.97 -4.11
CA ASP A 273 20.02 11.27 -5.51
C ASP A 273 19.06 10.61 -6.50
N GLY A 274 18.03 9.90 -6.00
CA GLY A 274 16.94 9.36 -6.80
C GLY A 274 15.83 10.39 -7.07
N LEU A 275 14.67 9.91 -7.55
CA LEU A 275 13.52 10.77 -7.81
C LEU A 275 12.63 10.91 -6.57
N VAL A 276 12.18 12.14 -6.30
CA VAL A 276 11.15 12.41 -5.29
C VAL A 276 9.79 12.52 -5.97
N VAL A 277 8.83 11.75 -5.51
CA VAL A 277 7.44 11.76 -5.99
C VAL A 277 6.50 12.25 -4.89
N SER A 278 5.48 13.02 -5.25
CA SER A 278 4.42 13.37 -4.28
C SER A 278 3.57 12.14 -3.93
N ASP A 279 2.88 12.16 -2.78
CA ASP A 279 1.63 11.38 -2.66
C ASP A 279 0.58 11.93 -3.65
N ALA A 280 -0.58 11.28 -3.73
CA ALA A 280 -1.67 11.70 -4.61
C ALA A 280 -2.13 13.14 -4.30
N MET A 281 -1.82 14.07 -5.20
CA MET A 281 -2.06 15.51 -5.01
C MET A 281 -3.54 15.90 -5.03
N ASP A 282 -4.42 15.01 -5.49
CA ASP A 282 -5.88 15.17 -5.43
C ASP A 282 -6.48 14.82 -4.05
N MET A 283 -5.66 14.37 -3.09
CA MET A 283 -6.06 14.14 -1.70
C MET A 283 -6.54 15.42 -1.00
N HIS A 284 -7.54 15.28 -0.12
CA HIS A 284 -8.16 16.42 0.57
C HIS A 284 -7.17 17.25 1.41
N ALA A 285 -6.14 16.65 2.03
CA ALA A 285 -5.13 17.37 2.79
C ALA A 285 -4.40 18.46 1.97
N ILE A 286 -4.34 18.30 0.64
CA ILE A 286 -3.70 19.25 -0.26
C ILE A 286 -4.76 20.02 -1.06
N ALA A 287 -5.56 19.31 -1.86
CA ALA A 287 -6.46 19.93 -2.83
C ALA A 287 -7.45 20.91 -2.19
N LYS A 288 -7.93 20.61 -0.97
CA LYS A 288 -8.89 21.47 -0.24
C LYS A 288 -8.24 22.72 0.35
N HIS A 289 -6.97 22.68 0.71
CA HIS A 289 -6.32 23.75 1.48
C HIS A 289 -5.43 24.67 0.65
N PHE A 290 -4.84 24.15 -0.43
CA PHE A 290 -3.94 24.91 -1.31
C PHE A 290 -4.56 25.16 -2.69
N GLY A 291 -5.49 24.30 -3.12
CA GLY A 291 -5.95 24.25 -4.50
C GLY A 291 -4.93 23.56 -5.41
N THR A 292 -5.41 22.92 -6.46
CA THR A 292 -4.61 22.03 -7.32
C THR A 292 -3.40 22.70 -7.97
N ILE A 293 -3.61 23.88 -8.57
CA ILE A 293 -2.57 24.58 -9.34
C ILE A 293 -1.47 25.07 -8.41
N GLU A 294 -1.85 25.75 -7.32
CA GLU A 294 -0.89 26.28 -6.36
C GLU A 294 -0.13 25.18 -5.64
N ALA A 295 -0.80 24.10 -5.24
CA ALA A 295 -0.14 22.93 -4.66
C ALA A 295 0.90 22.33 -5.62
N SER A 296 0.57 22.23 -6.91
CA SER A 296 1.49 21.73 -7.94
C SER A 296 2.72 22.64 -8.08
N LYS A 297 2.53 23.97 -8.05
CA LYS A 297 3.63 24.94 -8.09
C LYS A 297 4.55 24.80 -6.87
N LEU A 298 3.96 24.78 -5.67
CA LEU A 298 4.69 24.67 -4.41
C LEU A 298 5.46 23.35 -4.31
N ALA A 299 4.87 22.22 -4.75
CA ALA A 299 5.54 20.93 -4.78
C ALA A 299 6.79 20.93 -5.68
N ILE A 300 6.68 21.45 -6.89
CA ILE A 300 7.83 21.57 -7.82
C ILE A 300 8.91 22.49 -7.20
N LEU A 301 8.52 23.65 -6.64
CA LEU A 301 9.44 24.56 -5.97
C LEU A 301 10.10 23.93 -4.74
N ALA A 302 9.40 23.07 -4.01
CA ALA A 302 9.95 22.32 -2.88
C ALA A 302 11.04 21.33 -3.31
N GLY A 303 11.00 20.88 -4.57
CA GLY A 303 11.95 19.95 -5.18
C GLY A 303 11.35 18.58 -5.47
N ILE A 304 10.02 18.44 -5.56
CA ILE A 304 9.38 17.23 -6.11
C ILE A 304 9.75 17.10 -7.58
N ASP A 305 10.16 15.90 -8.00
CA ASP A 305 10.45 15.60 -9.40
C ASP A 305 9.18 15.15 -10.14
N ILE A 306 8.34 14.30 -9.53
CA ILE A 306 7.10 13.80 -10.12
C ILE A 306 5.88 14.17 -9.25
N LEU A 307 4.93 14.89 -9.84
CA LEU A 307 3.59 15.12 -9.32
C LEU A 307 2.69 13.93 -9.64
N LEU A 308 2.30 13.20 -8.60
CA LEU A 308 1.36 12.09 -8.69
C LEU A 308 -0.07 12.63 -8.59
N MET A 309 -0.89 12.33 -9.61
CA MET A 309 -2.33 12.65 -9.65
C MET A 309 -2.65 14.13 -9.31
N PRO A 310 -2.04 15.11 -9.98
CA PRO A 310 -2.30 16.53 -9.70
C PRO A 310 -3.74 16.93 -10.02
N VAL A 311 -4.33 16.35 -11.06
CA VAL A 311 -5.72 16.56 -11.46
C VAL A 311 -6.36 15.22 -11.76
N ARG A 312 -7.67 15.14 -11.57
CA ARG A 312 -8.47 13.97 -11.94
C ARG A 312 -9.11 14.14 -13.31
N VAL A 313 -8.82 13.21 -14.22
CA VAL A 313 -9.35 13.19 -15.59
C VAL A 313 -9.93 11.82 -15.90
N TRP A 314 -11.23 11.64 -15.65
CA TRP A 314 -11.93 10.36 -15.85
C TRP A 314 -12.98 10.41 -16.97
N SER A 315 -13.00 11.49 -17.74
CA SER A 315 -13.88 11.63 -18.90
C SER A 315 -13.37 12.73 -19.82
N GLU A 316 -13.89 12.80 -21.03
CA GLU A 316 -13.62 13.92 -21.95
C GLU A 316 -14.01 15.28 -21.35
N ASN A 317 -15.05 15.31 -20.51
CA ASN A 317 -15.51 16.51 -19.84
C ASN A 317 -14.53 17.03 -18.79
N ASP A 318 -13.57 16.22 -18.35
CA ASP A 318 -12.55 16.61 -17.37
C ASP A 318 -11.28 17.18 -18.01
N LEU A 319 -11.14 17.10 -19.34
CA LEU A 319 -9.91 17.48 -20.05
C LEU A 319 -9.49 18.94 -19.81
N TYR A 320 -10.46 19.84 -19.60
CA TYR A 320 -10.17 21.24 -19.31
C TYR A 320 -9.32 21.42 -18.05
N LYS A 321 -9.45 20.52 -17.05
CA LYS A 321 -8.68 20.59 -15.80
C LYS A 321 -7.19 20.38 -16.06
N LEU A 322 -6.87 19.46 -16.96
CA LEU A 322 -5.48 19.21 -17.36
C LEU A 322 -4.94 20.37 -18.19
N GLU A 323 -5.71 20.88 -19.15
CA GLU A 323 -5.29 22.04 -19.95
C GLU A 323 -5.10 23.29 -19.06
N GLU A 324 -5.97 23.53 -18.09
CA GLU A 324 -5.86 24.62 -17.10
C GLU A 324 -4.57 24.49 -16.27
N LEU A 325 -4.28 23.29 -15.76
CA LEU A 325 -3.02 23.01 -15.05
C LEU A 325 -1.81 23.36 -15.92
N PHE A 326 -1.76 22.86 -17.16
CA PHE A 326 -0.64 23.14 -18.06
C PHE A 326 -0.52 24.62 -18.42
N CYS A 327 -1.64 25.32 -18.65
CA CYS A 327 -1.64 26.75 -18.93
C CYS A 327 -1.02 27.55 -17.77
N GLU A 328 -1.44 27.29 -16.53
CA GLU A 328 -0.95 28.04 -15.38
C GLU A 328 0.50 27.67 -15.00
N LEU A 329 0.92 26.42 -15.17
CA LEU A 329 2.33 26.04 -14.97
C LEU A 329 3.24 26.60 -16.06
N GLU A 330 2.79 26.64 -17.32
CA GLU A 330 3.55 27.27 -18.42
C GLU A 330 3.68 28.78 -18.21
N LYS A 331 2.62 29.44 -17.74
CA LYS A 331 2.67 30.85 -17.36
C LYS A 331 3.64 31.10 -16.21
N GLU A 332 3.60 30.27 -15.17
CA GLU A 332 4.55 30.34 -14.05
C GLU A 332 6.00 30.16 -14.51
N TYR A 333 6.25 29.18 -15.38
CA TYR A 333 7.57 28.94 -15.98
C TYR A 333 8.11 30.18 -16.70
N ASN A 334 7.28 30.87 -17.46
CA ASN A 334 7.71 32.06 -18.20
C ASN A 334 7.94 33.29 -17.30
N GLN A 335 7.27 33.37 -16.15
CA GLN A 335 7.27 34.56 -15.28
C GLN A 335 8.21 34.43 -14.07
N ASN A 336 8.52 33.21 -13.64
CA ASN A 336 9.27 32.93 -12.43
C ASN A 336 10.50 32.06 -12.71
N SER A 337 11.68 32.69 -12.73
CA SER A 337 12.95 31.99 -13.00
C SER A 337 13.28 30.87 -12.00
N ASN A 338 12.85 30.97 -10.74
CA ASN A 338 13.05 29.91 -9.75
C ASN A 338 12.21 28.68 -10.09
N PHE A 339 10.95 28.90 -10.49
CA PHE A 339 10.06 27.82 -10.93
C PHE A 339 10.58 27.18 -12.22
N ALA A 340 11.03 27.98 -13.19
CA ALA A 340 11.62 27.47 -14.43
C ALA A 340 12.84 26.56 -14.17
N ASN A 341 13.74 27.01 -13.30
CA ASN A 341 14.90 26.21 -12.90
C ASN A 341 14.49 24.92 -12.16
N ALA A 342 13.47 24.97 -11.30
CA ALA A 342 12.95 23.78 -10.62
C ALA A 342 12.39 22.76 -11.63
N VAL A 343 11.61 23.20 -12.61
CA VAL A 343 11.08 22.36 -13.69
C VAL A 343 12.21 21.76 -14.53
N ASP A 344 13.20 22.56 -14.94
CA ASP A 344 14.32 22.10 -15.75
C ASP A 344 15.20 21.06 -15.03
N ASN A 345 15.42 21.25 -13.73
CA ASN A 345 16.14 20.30 -12.89
C ASN A 345 15.37 18.98 -12.74
N ALA A 346 14.07 19.05 -12.41
CA ALA A 346 13.22 17.86 -12.29
C ALA A 346 13.14 17.09 -13.62
N TYR A 347 12.96 17.80 -14.74
CA TYR A 347 12.97 17.21 -16.07
C TYR A 347 14.28 16.47 -16.35
N THR A 348 15.42 17.11 -16.06
CA THR A 348 16.75 16.51 -16.25
C THR A 348 16.92 15.26 -15.39
N ASN A 349 16.55 15.34 -14.11
CA ASN A 349 16.59 14.19 -13.20
C ASN A 349 15.76 13.03 -13.76
N ILE A 350 14.53 13.29 -14.23
CA ILE A 350 13.65 12.28 -14.80
C ILE A 350 14.24 11.67 -16.06
N THR A 351 14.73 12.48 -17.00
CA THR A 351 15.30 11.94 -18.25
C THR A 351 16.55 11.12 -18.01
N ASP A 352 17.44 11.59 -17.12
CA ASP A 352 18.66 10.87 -16.74
C ASP A 352 18.31 9.58 -16.00
N PHE A 353 17.30 9.60 -15.14
CA PHE A 353 16.81 8.43 -14.44
C PHE A 353 16.23 7.39 -15.41
N LYS A 354 15.36 7.80 -16.35
CA LYS A 354 14.83 6.91 -17.40
C LYS A 354 15.94 6.28 -18.24
N ALA A 355 16.96 7.05 -18.61
CA ALA A 355 18.13 6.56 -19.35
C ALA A 355 18.98 5.59 -18.51
N LYS A 356 19.26 5.91 -17.24
CA LYS A 356 20.00 5.06 -16.30
C LYS A 356 19.31 3.71 -16.10
N HIS A 357 17.98 3.70 -16.01
CA HIS A 357 17.15 2.50 -15.86
C HIS A 357 16.81 1.82 -17.20
N LYS A 358 17.26 2.37 -18.34
CA LYS A 358 17.11 1.80 -19.69
C LYS A 358 15.68 1.35 -20.01
N LEU A 359 14.70 2.20 -19.68
CA LEU A 359 13.29 1.84 -19.83
C LEU A 359 12.88 1.57 -21.28
N ASP A 360 13.53 2.22 -22.24
CA ASP A 360 13.41 2.00 -23.68
C ASP A 360 14.01 0.66 -24.14
N GLU A 361 15.01 0.13 -23.42
CA GLU A 361 15.63 -1.16 -23.72
C GLU A 361 14.97 -2.34 -22.99
N SER A 362 13.89 -2.11 -22.23
CA SER A 362 13.24 -3.14 -21.42
C SER A 362 12.87 -4.37 -22.26
N LEU A 363 13.35 -5.53 -21.81
CA LEU A 363 13.18 -6.79 -22.53
C LEU A 363 11.71 -7.16 -22.70
N ILE A 364 10.85 -6.78 -21.75
CA ILE A 364 9.43 -7.15 -21.78
C ILE A 364 8.70 -6.51 -22.97
N PHE A 365 9.07 -5.27 -23.34
CA PHE A 365 8.49 -4.58 -24.48
C PHE A 365 9.09 -5.01 -25.82
N LYS A 366 10.25 -5.70 -25.82
CA LYS A 366 10.86 -6.29 -27.02
C LYS A 366 10.20 -7.61 -27.44
N LEU A 367 9.51 -8.29 -26.53
CA LEU A 367 8.70 -9.47 -26.85
C LEU A 367 7.49 -9.06 -27.68
N SER A 368 6.98 -9.99 -28.50
CA SER A 368 5.60 -9.90 -28.99
C SER A 368 4.61 -9.98 -27.84
N GLN A 369 3.38 -9.49 -28.05
CA GLN A 369 2.34 -9.56 -27.02
C GLN A 369 2.05 -11.00 -26.58
N ASP A 370 1.99 -11.94 -27.52
CA ASP A 370 1.73 -13.36 -27.22
C ASP A 370 2.86 -13.99 -26.39
N GLU A 371 4.12 -13.66 -26.70
CA GLU A 371 5.28 -14.12 -25.93
C GLU A 371 5.27 -13.55 -24.51
N GLN A 372 4.97 -12.25 -24.37
CA GLN A 372 4.84 -11.59 -23.07
C GLN A 372 3.70 -12.20 -22.25
N LEU A 373 2.53 -12.42 -22.85
CA LEU A 373 1.39 -13.04 -22.18
C LEU A 373 1.71 -14.47 -21.73
N LYS A 374 2.37 -15.26 -22.58
CA LYS A 374 2.82 -16.61 -22.22
C LYS A 374 3.78 -16.57 -21.03
N TYR A 375 4.71 -15.63 -21.02
CA TYR A 375 5.65 -15.43 -19.90
C TYR A 375 4.92 -15.01 -18.61
N ALA A 376 4.03 -14.02 -18.69
CA ALA A 376 3.25 -13.54 -17.55
C ALA A 376 2.38 -14.65 -16.95
N ASN A 377 1.70 -15.46 -17.77
CA ASN A 377 0.86 -16.58 -17.31
C ASN A 377 1.66 -17.71 -16.63
N GLN A 378 2.98 -17.77 -16.82
CA GLN A 378 3.85 -18.72 -16.10
C GLN A 378 4.31 -18.20 -14.74
N ILE A 379 4.30 -16.87 -14.54
CA ILE A 379 4.86 -16.20 -13.37
C ILE A 379 3.75 -15.73 -12.43
N VAL A 380 2.81 -14.94 -12.94
CA VAL A 380 1.72 -14.37 -12.16
C VAL A 380 0.89 -15.49 -11.56
N ASN A 381 0.78 -15.48 -10.23
CA ASN A 381 0.05 -16.49 -9.49
C ASN A 381 0.61 -17.91 -9.60
N SER A 382 1.88 -18.08 -9.98
CA SER A 382 2.43 -19.43 -10.18
C SER A 382 2.30 -20.26 -8.89
N ASN A 383 2.10 -21.57 -9.02
CA ASN A 383 2.05 -22.47 -7.86
C ASN A 383 3.28 -22.33 -6.96
N LYS A 384 4.45 -22.04 -7.56
CA LYS A 384 5.69 -21.77 -6.83
C LYS A 384 5.58 -20.49 -5.99
N HIS A 385 5.10 -19.38 -6.56
CA HIS A 385 4.90 -18.13 -5.82
C HIS A 385 3.90 -18.29 -4.69
N GLN A 386 2.76 -18.95 -4.96
CA GLN A 386 1.73 -19.22 -3.96
C GLN A 386 2.26 -20.07 -2.80
N GLN A 387 3.02 -21.14 -3.11
CA GLN A 387 3.60 -22.00 -2.07
C GLN A 387 4.61 -21.24 -1.21
N ILE A 388 5.53 -20.48 -1.82
CA ILE A 388 6.54 -19.71 -1.07
C ILE A 388 5.85 -18.66 -0.19
N ALA A 389 4.86 -17.93 -0.73
CA ALA A 389 4.12 -16.93 0.01
C ALA A 389 3.37 -17.55 1.20
N LEU A 390 2.78 -18.74 1.02
CA LEU A 390 2.09 -19.47 2.09
C LEU A 390 3.06 -19.95 3.16
N ASP A 391 4.23 -20.47 2.77
CA ASP A 391 5.26 -20.92 3.70
C ASP A 391 5.83 -19.75 4.54
N ILE A 392 5.93 -18.56 3.95
CA ILE A 392 6.29 -17.32 4.66
C ILE A 392 5.14 -16.89 5.58
N ALA A 393 3.89 -16.92 5.11
CA ALA A 393 2.72 -16.58 5.93
C ALA A 393 2.61 -17.49 7.16
N LYS A 394 2.90 -18.79 7.03
CA LYS A 394 2.95 -19.75 8.15
C LYS A 394 4.02 -19.40 9.18
N GLN A 395 5.15 -18.82 8.78
CA GLN A 395 6.16 -18.35 9.74
C GLN A 395 5.68 -17.14 10.54
N SER A 396 4.71 -16.37 10.03
CA SER A 396 4.27 -15.12 10.65
C SER A 396 3.28 -15.29 11.80
N THR A 397 2.49 -16.38 11.83
CA THR A 397 1.49 -16.58 12.89
C THR A 397 2.16 -16.47 14.26
N THR A 398 1.66 -15.57 15.11
CA THR A 398 2.30 -15.25 16.40
C THR A 398 1.35 -15.58 17.53
N VAL A 399 1.77 -16.46 18.44
CA VAL A 399 1.02 -16.80 19.65
C VAL A 399 1.49 -15.90 20.79
N VAL A 400 0.60 -15.04 21.29
CA VAL A 400 0.91 -14.04 22.33
C VAL A 400 0.58 -14.57 23.72
N LYS A 401 -0.57 -15.25 23.82
CA LYS A 401 -1.04 -15.95 25.01
C LYS A 401 -1.49 -17.34 24.61
N ASN A 402 -1.17 -18.33 25.42
CA ASN A 402 -1.58 -19.71 25.22
C ASN A 402 -1.67 -20.43 26.56
N SER A 403 -2.86 -20.85 26.94
CA SER A 403 -3.12 -21.66 28.13
C SER A 403 -2.97 -23.16 27.89
N GLY A 404 -2.52 -23.56 26.69
CA GLY A 404 -2.17 -24.93 26.34
C GLY A 404 -3.02 -25.54 25.23
N ILE A 405 -4.00 -24.80 24.68
CA ILE A 405 -4.83 -25.29 23.57
C ILE A 405 -4.14 -25.17 22.20
N ILE A 406 -3.08 -24.37 22.07
CA ILE A 406 -2.37 -24.15 20.80
C ILE A 406 -1.02 -24.90 20.79
N PRO A 407 -0.71 -25.72 19.77
CA PRO A 407 -1.59 -26.11 18.68
C PRO A 407 -2.66 -27.13 19.14
N CYS A 408 -3.81 -27.12 18.47
CA CYS A 408 -4.97 -27.96 18.77
C CYS A 408 -5.09 -29.11 17.76
N ASP A 409 -5.17 -30.34 18.26
CA ASP A 409 -5.36 -31.51 17.40
C ASP A 409 -6.81 -31.55 16.85
N LEU A 410 -6.95 -31.25 15.56
CA LEU A 410 -8.23 -31.21 14.84
C LEU A 410 -9.06 -32.49 15.01
N ASN A 411 -8.40 -33.65 15.12
CA ASN A 411 -9.10 -34.94 15.21
C ASN A 411 -9.74 -35.20 16.59
N LYS A 412 -9.41 -34.39 17.59
CA LYS A 412 -10.05 -34.45 18.93
C LYS A 412 -11.30 -33.58 19.03
N LEU A 413 -11.54 -32.73 18.04
CA LEU A 413 -12.68 -31.82 18.00
C LEU A 413 -13.88 -32.49 17.31
N LYS A 414 -15.10 -32.12 17.72
CA LYS A 414 -16.34 -32.48 17.05
C LYS A 414 -17.07 -31.25 16.53
N ASN A 415 -16.94 -30.12 17.23
CA ASN A 415 -17.62 -28.87 16.90
C ASN A 415 -16.69 -27.65 17.07
N ILE A 416 -16.41 -26.95 15.96
CA ILE A 416 -15.71 -25.68 15.96
C ILE A 416 -16.72 -24.56 15.70
N LEU A 417 -16.71 -23.52 16.54
CA LEU A 417 -17.47 -22.30 16.33
C LEU A 417 -16.55 -21.17 15.91
N ILE A 418 -16.84 -20.55 14.77
CA ILE A 418 -16.20 -19.30 14.33
C ILE A 418 -17.13 -18.14 14.66
N VAL A 419 -16.61 -17.11 15.34
CA VAL A 419 -17.38 -15.92 15.71
C VAL A 419 -16.69 -14.67 15.19
N ASP A 420 -17.40 -13.84 14.43
CA ASP A 420 -16.91 -12.57 13.90
C ASP A 420 -18.04 -11.54 13.82
N SER A 421 -17.71 -10.25 13.87
CA SER A 421 -18.63 -9.16 13.54
C SER A 421 -18.83 -8.95 12.03
N ASP A 422 -17.84 -9.31 11.20
CA ASP A 422 -17.81 -9.09 9.75
C ASP A 422 -18.17 -10.38 9.00
N ASN A 423 -19.32 -10.36 8.31
CA ASN A 423 -19.85 -11.56 7.65
C ASN A 423 -18.98 -12.05 6.48
N GLN A 424 -18.25 -11.16 5.81
CA GLN A 424 -17.37 -11.57 4.71
C GLN A 424 -16.14 -12.28 5.25
N ARG A 425 -15.51 -11.72 6.30
CA ARG A 425 -14.38 -12.38 6.97
C ARG A 425 -14.80 -13.69 7.62
N LEU A 426 -15.99 -13.75 8.22
CA LEU A 426 -16.58 -14.98 8.74
C LEU A 426 -16.67 -16.08 7.65
N ALA A 427 -17.16 -15.72 6.46
CA ALA A 427 -17.24 -16.64 5.32
C ALA A 427 -15.85 -17.09 4.82
N ASP A 428 -14.86 -16.21 4.86
CA ASP A 428 -13.48 -16.54 4.47
C ASP A 428 -12.83 -17.52 5.45
N PHE A 429 -12.97 -17.29 6.77
CA PHE A 429 -12.51 -18.24 7.79
C PHE A 429 -13.22 -19.59 7.67
N HIS A 430 -14.53 -19.59 7.44
CA HIS A 430 -15.29 -20.83 7.21
C HIS A 430 -14.75 -21.59 6.00
N SER A 431 -14.55 -20.90 4.87
CA SER A 431 -14.08 -21.50 3.62
C SER A 431 -12.68 -22.11 3.77
N GLU A 432 -11.74 -21.42 4.42
CA GLU A 432 -10.39 -21.95 4.62
C GLU A 432 -10.38 -23.10 5.65
N LEU A 433 -11.15 -23.00 6.74
CA LEU A 433 -11.25 -24.08 7.71
C LEU A 433 -11.88 -25.34 7.10
N GLN A 434 -12.90 -25.19 6.25
CA GLN A 434 -13.56 -26.30 5.59
C GLN A 434 -12.59 -27.07 4.68
N LYS A 435 -11.69 -26.39 3.97
CA LYS A 435 -10.62 -27.04 3.19
C LYS A 435 -9.71 -27.87 4.08
N ILE A 436 -9.25 -27.30 5.19
CA ILE A 436 -8.37 -28.00 6.15
C ILE A 436 -9.05 -29.26 6.71
N VAL A 437 -10.34 -29.17 7.07
CA VAL A 437 -11.12 -30.32 7.56
C VAL A 437 -11.25 -31.42 6.49
N LEU A 438 -11.50 -31.03 5.22
CA LEU A 438 -11.58 -31.97 4.10
C LEU A 438 -10.22 -32.63 3.83
N ASP A 439 -9.13 -31.86 3.78
CA ASP A 439 -7.78 -32.36 3.51
C ASP A 439 -7.29 -33.33 4.59
N ASN A 440 -7.74 -33.15 5.85
CA ASN A 440 -7.42 -34.03 6.97
C ASN A 440 -8.42 -35.20 7.15
N ASN A 441 -9.48 -35.28 6.35
CA ASN A 441 -10.57 -36.26 6.51
C ASN A 441 -11.19 -36.27 7.93
N SER A 442 -11.29 -35.11 8.58
CA SER A 442 -11.82 -35.00 9.94
C SER A 442 -13.35 -34.83 9.93
N ASN A 443 -14.06 -35.46 10.87
CA ASN A 443 -15.53 -35.37 10.99
C ASN A 443 -15.99 -34.21 11.89
N VAL A 444 -15.40 -33.02 11.70
CA VAL A 444 -15.69 -31.84 12.53
C VAL A 444 -16.84 -31.03 11.91
N ILE A 445 -17.80 -30.64 12.74
CA ILE A 445 -18.85 -29.69 12.37
C ILE A 445 -18.31 -28.28 12.56
N ILE A 446 -18.40 -27.43 11.54
CA ILE A 446 -18.03 -26.02 11.60
C ILE A 446 -19.31 -25.18 11.64
N ASN A 447 -19.50 -24.43 12.72
CA ASN A 447 -20.55 -23.44 12.88
C ASN A 447 -19.97 -22.04 12.78
N CYS A 448 -20.75 -21.09 12.25
CA CYS A 448 -20.35 -19.71 12.08
C CYS A 448 -21.43 -18.79 12.62
N GLU A 449 -21.06 -17.85 13.47
CA GLU A 449 -22.02 -16.93 14.07
C GLU A 449 -21.53 -15.48 14.04
N ASN A 450 -22.45 -14.57 13.76
CA ASN A 450 -22.17 -13.16 13.97
C ASN A 450 -22.11 -12.89 15.48
N ILE A 451 -21.16 -12.07 15.93
CA ILE A 451 -20.99 -11.75 17.34
C ILE A 451 -22.27 -11.15 17.98
N ASN A 452 -23.13 -10.53 17.19
CA ASN A 452 -24.38 -9.92 17.65
C ASN A 452 -25.57 -10.91 17.74
N ASN A 453 -25.35 -12.22 17.53
CA ASN A 453 -26.41 -13.21 17.66
C ASN A 453 -26.90 -13.29 19.12
N TYR A 454 -28.20 -13.10 19.34
CA TYR A 454 -28.82 -13.14 20.68
C TYR A 454 -28.70 -14.52 21.37
N ASN A 455 -28.52 -15.59 20.61
CA ASN A 455 -28.32 -16.95 21.12
C ASN A 455 -26.85 -17.34 21.27
N ILE A 456 -25.89 -16.43 21.06
CA ILE A 456 -24.46 -16.74 21.00
C ILE A 456 -23.95 -17.51 22.24
N LYS A 457 -24.52 -17.22 23.42
CA LYS A 457 -24.19 -17.91 24.67
C LYS A 457 -24.42 -19.42 24.57
N THR A 458 -25.63 -19.83 24.19
CA THR A 458 -26.02 -21.24 24.07
C THR A 458 -25.19 -21.95 23.01
N ILE A 459 -24.81 -21.24 21.95
CA ILE A 459 -23.99 -21.80 20.86
C ILE A 459 -22.57 -22.05 21.34
N ILE A 460 -21.95 -21.11 22.07
CA ILE A 460 -20.61 -21.26 22.67
C ILE A 460 -20.55 -22.43 23.66
N GLU A 461 -21.59 -22.61 24.49
CA GLU A 461 -21.65 -23.72 25.45
C GLU A 461 -21.59 -25.10 24.79
N ASN A 462 -21.96 -25.22 23.51
CA ASN A 462 -21.93 -26.47 22.75
C ASN A 462 -20.70 -26.67 21.84
N ALA A 463 -19.79 -25.68 21.78
CA ALA A 463 -18.56 -25.77 20.98
C ALA A 463 -17.39 -26.41 21.76
N ASP A 464 -16.56 -27.20 21.07
CA ASP A 464 -15.32 -27.75 21.63
C ASP A 464 -14.16 -26.74 21.51
N LEU A 465 -14.17 -25.96 20.44
CA LEU A 465 -13.22 -24.89 20.16
C LEU A 465 -13.98 -23.67 19.63
N ILE A 466 -13.63 -22.48 20.13
CA ILE A 466 -14.16 -21.21 19.67
C ILE A 466 -13.02 -20.41 19.03
N LEU A 467 -13.17 -20.06 17.77
CA LEU A 467 -12.31 -19.11 17.05
C LEU A 467 -13.00 -17.74 17.05
N LEU A 468 -12.63 -16.89 18.00
CA LEU A 468 -13.19 -15.54 18.15
C LEU A 468 -12.32 -14.55 17.37
N ILE A 469 -12.86 -13.98 16.30
CA ILE A 469 -12.11 -13.10 15.40
C ILE A 469 -12.30 -11.64 15.82
N SER A 470 -11.21 -10.99 16.25
CA SER A 470 -11.14 -9.55 16.50
C SER A 470 -10.44 -8.84 15.33
N ALA A 471 -10.85 -7.61 15.03
CA ALA A 471 -10.19 -6.81 14.00
C ALA A 471 -10.32 -5.31 14.28
N ASN A 472 -9.22 -4.69 14.69
CA ASN A 472 -9.07 -3.23 14.78
C ASN A 472 -10.04 -2.57 15.76
N LEU A 473 -10.13 -3.14 16.96
CA LEU A 473 -10.82 -2.53 18.08
C LEU A 473 -10.09 -1.25 18.50
N ARG A 474 -10.85 -0.23 18.87
CA ARG A 474 -10.35 1.10 19.27
C ARG A 474 -10.73 1.47 20.70
N GLU A 475 -11.70 0.77 21.26
CA GLU A 475 -12.24 0.97 22.58
C GLU A 475 -12.62 -0.39 23.19
N TYR A 476 -12.75 -0.41 24.51
CA TYR A 476 -13.13 -1.60 25.26
C TYR A 476 -14.42 -2.21 24.70
N ASN A 477 -14.42 -3.52 24.48
CA ASN A 477 -15.56 -4.23 23.92
C ASN A 477 -16.13 -5.27 24.90
N GLN A 478 -17.31 -4.94 25.43
CA GLN A 478 -18.02 -5.79 26.39
C GLN A 478 -18.46 -7.13 25.79
N THR A 479 -18.89 -7.16 24.52
CA THR A 479 -19.37 -8.39 23.87
C THR A 479 -18.23 -9.39 23.70
N TYR A 480 -17.07 -8.94 23.22
CA TYR A 480 -15.88 -9.80 23.12
C TYR A 480 -15.43 -10.29 24.50
N SER A 481 -15.38 -9.40 25.50
CA SER A 481 -14.99 -9.72 26.88
C SER A 481 -15.96 -10.70 27.57
N TYR A 482 -17.23 -10.64 27.21
CA TYR A 482 -18.24 -11.60 27.65
C TYR A 482 -18.01 -12.97 27.02
N ILE A 483 -17.78 -13.05 25.70
CA ILE A 483 -17.53 -14.32 25.01
C ILE A 483 -16.30 -15.04 25.58
N THR A 484 -15.19 -14.32 25.77
CA THR A 484 -13.96 -14.86 26.36
C THR A 484 -14.15 -15.33 27.81
N SER A 485 -15.16 -14.83 28.52
CA SER A 485 -15.48 -15.28 29.90
C SER A 485 -16.24 -16.62 29.98
N ILE A 486 -16.91 -17.05 28.91
CA ILE A 486 -17.80 -18.24 28.95
C ILE A 486 -16.98 -19.54 28.96
N LYS A 487 -16.05 -19.67 28.02
CA LYS A 487 -15.15 -20.82 27.86
C LYS A 487 -13.73 -20.34 27.53
N PRO A 488 -13.02 -19.68 28.47
CA PRO A 488 -11.73 -19.03 28.21
C PRO A 488 -10.70 -20.01 27.64
N GLU A 489 -10.60 -21.20 28.24
CA GLU A 489 -9.62 -22.23 27.85
C GLU A 489 -9.86 -22.81 26.44
N GLN A 490 -11.11 -22.80 25.96
CA GLN A 490 -11.50 -23.26 24.63
C GLN A 490 -11.64 -22.12 23.60
N THR A 491 -11.44 -20.87 24.01
CA THR A 491 -11.59 -19.71 23.12
C THR A 491 -10.22 -19.20 22.70
N ILE A 492 -9.89 -19.35 21.41
CA ILE A 492 -8.75 -18.71 20.78
C ILE A 492 -9.23 -17.40 20.17
N ASN A 493 -8.77 -16.28 20.71
CA ASN A 493 -8.98 -14.99 20.07
C ASN A 493 -7.93 -14.79 18.96
N ILE A 494 -8.39 -14.61 17.72
CA ILE A 494 -7.54 -14.36 16.56
C ILE A 494 -7.66 -12.88 16.19
N ALA A 495 -6.58 -12.14 16.40
CA ALA A 495 -6.42 -10.76 15.97
C ALA A 495 -6.12 -10.73 14.47
N ALA A 496 -7.17 -10.47 13.69
CA ALA A 496 -7.19 -10.60 12.25
C ALA A 496 -6.54 -9.45 11.49
N LEU A 497 -6.24 -8.33 12.17
CA LEU A 497 -5.58 -7.20 11.56
C LEU A 497 -4.45 -6.68 12.45
N THR A 498 -4.78 -5.91 13.47
CA THR A 498 -3.79 -5.32 14.38
C THR A 498 -3.56 -6.23 15.59
N PRO A 499 -2.33 -6.33 16.11
CA PRO A 499 -2.07 -7.11 17.32
C PRO A 499 -2.63 -6.46 18.59
N TYR A 500 -3.03 -5.18 18.55
CA TYR A 500 -3.43 -4.40 19.72
C TYR A 500 -4.84 -4.69 20.27
N ASP A 501 -5.64 -5.52 19.59
CA ASP A 501 -7.03 -5.82 19.99
C ASP A 501 -7.12 -6.43 21.42
N ILE A 502 -6.05 -7.08 21.88
CA ILE A 502 -5.92 -7.63 23.23
C ILE A 502 -6.12 -6.60 24.34
N ASN A 503 -5.83 -5.31 24.08
CA ASN A 503 -5.96 -4.25 25.07
C ASN A 503 -7.42 -3.82 25.32
N TYR A 504 -8.35 -4.33 24.52
CA TYR A 504 -9.76 -3.95 24.54
C TYR A 504 -10.70 -5.08 24.93
N ILE A 505 -10.15 -6.23 25.32
CA ILE A 505 -10.92 -7.45 25.60
C ILE A 505 -10.39 -8.11 26.87
N ASP A 506 -11.27 -8.32 27.84
CA ASP A 506 -10.94 -9.00 29.09
C ASP A 506 -10.91 -10.53 28.92
N ASN A 507 -10.39 -11.24 29.93
CA ASN A 507 -10.44 -12.71 30.06
C ASN A 507 -9.73 -13.49 28.93
N ILE A 508 -8.88 -12.83 28.14
CA ILE A 508 -8.08 -13.50 27.11
C ILE A 508 -6.97 -14.34 27.73
N VAL A 509 -7.06 -15.66 27.55
CA VAL A 509 -6.02 -16.64 27.90
C VAL A 509 -5.34 -17.29 26.68
N ASN A 510 -5.99 -17.25 25.51
CA ASN A 510 -5.41 -17.68 24.22
C ASN A 510 -5.56 -16.55 23.18
N TYR A 511 -4.45 -16.08 22.62
CA TYR A 511 -4.44 -14.95 21.67
C TYR A 511 -3.41 -15.16 20.57
N VAL A 512 -3.85 -15.05 19.31
CA VAL A 512 -3.03 -15.24 18.12
C VAL A 512 -3.13 -14.03 17.21
N CYS A 513 -2.00 -13.53 16.73
CA CYS A 513 -1.93 -12.47 15.72
C CYS A 513 -1.65 -13.06 14.34
N ILE A 514 -2.41 -12.60 13.34
CA ILE A 514 -2.25 -13.03 11.93
C ILE A 514 -1.98 -11.88 10.96
N TYR A 515 -1.99 -10.64 11.46
CA TYR A 515 -1.53 -9.43 10.78
C TYR A 515 -2.24 -9.07 9.46
N GLY A 516 -3.37 -9.72 9.19
CA GLY A 516 -4.18 -9.48 8.01
C GLY A 516 -5.18 -10.60 7.75
N ALA A 517 -6.43 -10.25 7.49
CA ALA A 517 -7.48 -11.15 6.98
C ALA A 517 -8.33 -10.45 5.91
N THR A 518 -8.15 -9.13 5.78
CA THR A 518 -8.89 -8.27 4.87
C THR A 518 -7.91 -7.28 4.25
N SER A 519 -7.85 -7.29 2.93
CA SER A 519 -7.21 -6.27 2.11
C SER A 519 -8.17 -5.10 1.88
N MET A 520 -7.64 -3.91 1.64
CA MET A 520 -8.44 -2.71 1.46
C MET A 520 -7.82 -1.82 0.39
N ASP A 521 -8.64 -1.41 -0.58
CA ASP A 521 -8.30 -0.24 -1.37
C ASP A 521 -8.59 1.00 -0.53
N GLN A 522 -7.55 1.70 -0.07
CA GLN A 522 -7.65 2.91 0.75
C GLN A 522 -8.31 4.08 0.01
N THR A 523 -8.28 4.06 -1.34
CA THR A 523 -8.75 5.19 -2.14
C THR A 523 -10.26 5.13 -2.42
N ASN A 524 -10.85 3.92 -2.43
CA ASN A 524 -12.28 3.68 -2.63
C ASN A 524 -12.93 2.91 -1.45
N TYR A 525 -12.18 2.66 -0.37
CA TYR A 525 -12.58 1.89 0.81
C TYR A 525 -13.19 0.50 0.51
N THR A 526 -12.80 -0.11 -0.60
CA THR A 526 -13.30 -1.42 -1.01
C THR A 526 -12.52 -2.52 -0.30
N LYS A 527 -13.22 -3.33 0.51
CA LYS A 527 -12.64 -4.49 1.21
C LYS A 527 -12.54 -5.68 0.26
N THR A 528 -11.42 -6.39 0.31
CA THR A 528 -11.20 -7.67 -0.36
C THR A 528 -10.61 -8.68 0.62
N SER A 529 -10.70 -9.97 0.32
CA SER A 529 -10.21 -11.03 1.21
C SER A 529 -8.68 -11.15 1.17
N LEU A 530 -8.04 -11.37 2.32
CA LEU A 530 -6.63 -11.77 2.40
C LEU A 530 -6.55 -13.19 3.00
N LYS A 531 -6.85 -14.18 2.17
CA LYS A 531 -7.04 -15.57 2.61
C LYS A 531 -5.75 -16.27 3.04
N ILE A 532 -4.60 -15.86 2.53
CA ILE A 532 -3.32 -16.52 2.79
C ILE A 532 -2.93 -16.51 4.27
N ASN A 533 -3.15 -15.39 4.97
CA ASN A 533 -2.89 -15.27 6.40
C ASN A 533 -3.90 -16.08 7.23
N ILE A 534 -5.17 -16.12 6.81
CA ILE A 534 -6.22 -16.95 7.43
C ILE A 534 -5.84 -18.43 7.32
N GLN A 535 -5.53 -18.90 6.11
CA GLN A 535 -5.11 -20.27 5.85
C GLN A 535 -3.88 -20.63 6.68
N ALA A 536 -2.83 -19.80 6.63
CA ALA A 536 -1.60 -20.01 7.39
C ALA A 536 -1.86 -20.15 8.90
N ALA A 537 -2.70 -19.26 9.45
CA ALA A 537 -3.03 -19.28 10.87
C ALA A 537 -3.83 -20.51 11.26
N LEU A 538 -4.84 -20.90 10.48
CA LEU A 538 -5.65 -22.07 10.76
C LEU A 538 -4.83 -23.36 10.67
N GLU A 539 -3.96 -23.50 9.66
CA GLU A 539 -3.05 -24.65 9.55
C GLU A 539 -2.06 -24.73 10.72
N ASN A 540 -1.61 -23.58 11.24
CA ASN A 540 -0.73 -23.52 12.41
C ASN A 540 -1.48 -23.84 13.70
N ILE A 541 -2.64 -23.23 13.92
CA ILE A 541 -3.47 -23.41 15.13
C ILE A 541 -3.97 -24.86 15.23
N LEU A 542 -4.36 -25.46 14.12
CA LEU A 542 -4.96 -26.81 14.07
C LEU A 542 -3.97 -27.90 13.64
N GLY A 543 -2.70 -27.53 13.52
CA GLY A 543 -1.62 -28.41 13.08
C GLY A 543 -0.92 -29.12 14.25
N ASN A 544 0.23 -29.73 13.94
CA ASN A 544 1.07 -30.42 14.93
C ASN A 544 2.47 -29.81 15.04
N LYS A 545 2.68 -28.62 14.45
CA LYS A 545 3.97 -27.94 14.43
C LYS A 545 3.99 -26.79 15.42
N GLU A 546 5.16 -26.53 15.97
CA GLU A 546 5.41 -25.36 16.79
C GLU A 546 5.27 -24.08 15.95
N ILE A 547 4.56 -23.10 16.50
CA ILE A 547 4.35 -21.79 15.90
C ILE A 547 5.50 -20.86 16.33
N ARG A 548 6.18 -20.24 15.36
CA ARG A 548 7.45 -19.52 15.59
C ARG A 548 7.39 -18.01 15.40
N GLY A 549 6.24 -17.46 14.99
CA GLY A 549 6.13 -16.02 14.78
C GLY A 549 6.41 -15.23 16.05
N VAL A 550 7.11 -14.12 15.89
CA VAL A 550 7.50 -13.20 16.96
C VAL A 550 6.71 -11.91 16.81
N LEU A 551 6.31 -11.29 17.92
CA LEU A 551 5.63 -10.00 17.88
C LEU A 551 6.58 -8.92 17.36
N PRO A 552 6.26 -8.27 16.22
CA PRO A 552 7.12 -7.23 15.66
C PRO A 552 6.84 -5.84 16.26
N VAL A 553 5.95 -5.76 17.26
CA VAL A 553 5.53 -4.53 17.92
C VAL A 553 5.32 -4.75 19.42
N SER A 554 5.27 -3.66 20.19
CA SER A 554 4.99 -3.66 21.62
C SER A 554 3.47 -3.61 21.87
N LEU A 555 2.92 -4.53 22.68
CA LEU A 555 1.49 -4.57 23.01
C LEU A 555 1.05 -3.53 24.02
#